data_AF-A0A0F5JT10-F1
#
_entry.id   AF-A0A0F5JT10-F1
#
_cell.length_a   1.000
_cell.length_b   1.000
_cell.length_c   1.000
_cell.angle_alpha   90.00
_cell.angle_beta   90.00
_cell.angle_gamma   90.00
#
_symmetry.space_group_name_H-M   'P 1'
#
loop_
_entity.id
_entity.type
_entity.pdbx_description
1 polymer ?
#
loop_
_entity_poly.entity_id
_entity_poly.type
_entity_poly.pdbx_seq_one_letter_code
_entity_poly.pdbx_strand_id
1 'polypeptide(L)'
;MPRKPKTPPRELPSIPKELIDQLASGPMTAGSIEDLSAALKKALIERALGAELGQHLGYEPGAEKPATATNQRNGHSAKRRFQKDLKGSVNFIDILLA
;
A
#
# COMPACT_ATOMS: atom_id res chain seq x y z
N MET A 1 21.41 22.85 26.04
CA MET A 1 21.05 21.65 25.25
C MET A 1 20.36 22.10 23.95
N PRO A 2 20.81 21.66 22.77
CA PRO A 2 20.13 21.98 21.52
C PRO A 2 18.76 21.28 21.48
N ARG A 3 17.68 22.04 21.28
CA ARG A 3 16.34 21.47 21.04
C ARG A 3 16.29 21.02 19.58
N LYS A 4 15.92 19.76 19.32
CA LYS A 4 15.70 19.29 17.94
C LYS A 4 14.66 20.21 17.28
N PRO A 5 14.92 20.71 16.07
CA PRO A 5 13.95 21.53 15.34
C PRO A 5 12.67 20.72 15.10
N LYS A 6 11.52 21.37 15.33
CA LYS A 6 10.20 20.76 15.20
C LYS A 6 9.94 20.52 13.71
N THR A 7 9.87 19.26 13.29
CA THR A 7 9.57 18.90 11.89
C THR A 7 8.25 19.56 11.48
N PRO A 8 8.20 20.33 10.38
CA PRO A 8 6.97 20.95 9.93
C PRO A 8 5.93 19.88 9.59
N PRO A 9 4.63 20.12 9.83
CA PRO A 9 3.57 19.18 9.48
C PRO A 9 3.63 18.86 7.98
N ARG A 10 3.61 17.57 7.65
CA ARG A 10 3.53 17.11 6.26
C ARG A 10 2.14 17.47 5.72
N GLU A 11 2.08 18.15 4.58
CA GLU A 11 0.82 18.37 3.87
C GLU A 11 0.27 17.01 3.41
N LEU A 12 -0.90 16.65 3.93
CA LEU A 12 -1.58 15.41 3.58
C LEU A 12 -2.52 15.66 2.40
N PRO A 13 -2.60 14.72 1.44
CA PRO A 13 -3.59 14.83 0.38
C PRO A 13 -5.01 14.84 0.97
N SER A 14 -5.88 15.67 0.40
CA SER A 14 -7.29 15.69 0.78
C SER A 14 -7.96 14.39 0.29
N ILE A 15 -8.62 13.68 1.19
CA ILE A 15 -9.36 12.46 0.89
C ILE A 15 -10.85 12.83 0.77
N PRO A 16 -11.51 12.55 -0.38
CA PRO A 16 -12.93 12.77 -0.54
C PRO A 16 -13.76 12.12 0.57
N LYS A 17 -14.80 12.82 1.04
CA LYS A 17 -15.67 12.32 2.11
C LYS A 17 -16.33 10.99 1.77
N GLU A 18 -16.74 10.83 0.51
CA GLU A 18 -17.34 9.59 0.01
C GLU A 18 -16.43 8.36 0.21
N LEU A 19 -15.10 8.53 0.09
CA LEU A 19 -14.16 7.44 0.37
C LEU A 19 -14.06 7.14 1.86
N ILE A 20 -14.14 8.16 2.72
CA ILE A 20 -14.16 7.97 4.16
C ILE A 20 -15.43 7.23 4.58
N ASP A 21 -16.59 7.58 4.01
CA ASP A 21 -17.86 6.93 4.30
C ASP A 21 -17.87 5.46 3.84
N GLN A 22 -17.14 5.10 2.77
CA GLN A 22 -16.93 3.71 2.34
C GLN A 22 -16.00 2.91 3.27
N LEU A 23 -14.99 3.56 3.84
CA LEU A 23 -14.00 2.90 4.70
C LEU A 23 -14.45 2.83 6.17
N ALA A 24 -15.25 3.78 6.63
CA ALA A 24 -15.65 3.94 8.03
C ALA A 24 -17.15 3.68 8.23
N SER A 25 -17.51 2.40 8.42
CA SER A 25 -18.88 2.00 8.75
C SER A 25 -19.12 2.07 10.27
N GLY A 26 -19.70 3.18 10.74
CA GLY A 26 -20.13 3.34 12.13
C GLY A 26 -19.00 3.73 13.10
N PRO A 27 -19.20 3.58 14.43
CA PRO A 27 -18.22 3.99 15.42
C PRO A 27 -16.94 3.16 15.32
N MET A 28 -15.82 3.80 14.97
CA MET A 28 -14.51 3.14 14.88
C MET A 28 -13.69 3.33 16.15
N THR A 29 -13.02 2.27 16.58
CA THR A 29 -11.97 2.33 17.62
C THR A 29 -10.63 2.73 17.00
N ALA A 30 -9.69 3.21 17.82
CA ALA A 30 -8.32 3.47 17.35
C ALA A 30 -7.74 2.25 16.62
N GLY A 31 -7.82 1.06 17.26
CA GLY A 31 -7.34 -0.21 16.68
C GLY A 31 -7.90 -0.49 15.29
N SER A 32 -9.21 -0.30 15.10
CA SER A 32 -9.84 -0.50 13.78
C SER A 32 -9.36 0.48 12.72
N ILE A 33 -9.02 1.72 13.10
CA ILE A 33 -8.43 2.71 12.19
C ILE A 33 -7.01 2.32 11.82
N GLU A 34 -6.23 1.80 12.78
CA GLU A 34 -4.88 1.30 12.53
C GLU A 34 -4.88 0.09 11.58
N ASP A 35 -5.77 -0.87 11.79
CA ASP A 35 -5.92 -2.06 10.93
C ASP A 35 -6.36 -1.68 9.51
N LEU A 36 -7.35 -0.78 9.40
CA LEU A 36 -7.81 -0.25 8.12
C LEU A 36 -6.67 0.48 7.39
N SER A 37 -5.90 1.30 8.11
CA SER A 37 -4.76 2.02 7.56
C SER A 37 -3.67 1.06 7.07
N ALA A 38 -3.41 -0.03 7.80
CA ALA A 38 -2.48 -1.07 7.38
C ALA A 38 -2.98 -1.75 6.10
N ALA A 39 -4.24 -2.20 6.08
CA ALA A 39 -4.85 -2.84 4.91
C ALA A 39 -4.82 -1.94 3.66
N LEU A 40 -5.15 -0.65 3.82
CA LEU A 40 -5.11 0.32 2.73
C LEU A 40 -3.69 0.52 2.18
N LYS A 41 -2.69 0.66 3.08
CA LYS A 41 -1.28 0.77 2.65
C LYS A 41 -0.83 -0.47 1.88
N LYS A 42 -1.17 -1.67 2.35
CA LYS A 42 -0.88 -2.93 1.64
C LYS A 42 -1.49 -2.92 0.24
N ALA A 43 -2.78 -2.62 0.14
CA ALA A 43 -3.49 -2.60 -1.13
C ALA A 43 -2.88 -1.61 -2.13
N LEU A 44 -2.51 -0.41 -1.67
CA LEU A 44 -1.85 0.59 -2.52
C LEU A 44 -0.47 0.13 -3.02
N ILE A 45 0.32 -0.50 -2.15
CA ILE A 45 1.64 -1.03 -2.53
C ILE A 45 1.49 -2.16 -3.55
N GLU A 46 0.62 -3.14 -3.28
CA GLU A 46 0.38 -4.27 -4.18
C GLU A 46 -0.18 -3.81 -5.53
N ARG A 47 -1.04 -2.78 -5.54
CA ARG A 47 -1.56 -2.17 -6.77
C ARG A 47 -0.45 -1.52 -7.59
N ALA A 48 0.45 -0.76 -6.96
CA ALA A 48 1.58 -0.15 -7.63
C ALA A 48 2.52 -1.21 -8.22
N LEU A 49 2.89 -2.22 -7.44
CA LEU A 49 3.75 -3.32 -7.89
C LEU A 49 3.13 -4.12 -9.04
N GLY A 50 1.81 -4.37 -8.99
CA GLY A 50 1.09 -5.04 -10.07
C GLY A 50 1.11 -4.24 -11.37
N ALA A 51 0.96 -2.91 -11.30
CA ALA A 51 1.04 -2.02 -12.44
C ALA A 51 2.46 -1.94 -13.02
N GLU A 52 3.48 -1.84 -12.16
CA GLU A 52 4.89 -1.91 -12.57
C GLU A 52 5.20 -3.21 -13.32
N LEU A 53 4.71 -4.35 -12.83
CA LEU A 53 4.89 -5.62 -13.52
C LEU A 53 4.11 -5.71 -14.84
N GLY A 54 2.90 -5.15 -14.90
CA GLY A 54 2.13 -5.05 -16.14
C GLY A 54 2.89 -4.27 -17.22
N GLN A 55 3.46 -3.14 -16.83
CA GLN A 55 4.33 -2.34 -17.71
C GLN A 55 5.59 -3.12 -18.13
N HIS A 56 6.23 -3.82 -17.19
CA HIS A 56 7.44 -4.59 -17.48
C HIS A 56 7.20 -5.77 -18.44
N LEU A 57 6.07 -6.46 -18.30
CA LEU A 57 5.70 -7.59 -19.16
C LEU A 57 5.03 -7.15 -20.47
N GLY A 58 4.47 -5.93 -20.53
CA GLY A 58 3.74 -5.43 -21.69
C GLY A 58 2.33 -5.98 -21.84
N TYR A 59 1.78 -6.64 -20.80
CA TYR A 59 0.41 -7.12 -20.76
C TYR A 59 -0.15 -7.18 -19.34
N GLU A 60 -1.48 -7.03 -19.25
CA GLU A 60 -2.20 -6.96 -17.98
C GLU A 60 -2.33 -8.34 -17.30
N PRO A 61 -2.54 -8.38 -15.97
CA PRO A 61 -2.88 -9.61 -15.27
C PRO A 61 -4.14 -10.26 -15.88
N GLY A 62 -4.08 -11.56 -16.14
CA GLY A 62 -5.20 -12.32 -16.72
C GLY A 62 -5.38 -12.17 -18.23
N ALA A 63 -4.60 -11.31 -18.89
CA ALA A 63 -4.55 -11.27 -20.35
C ALA A 63 -3.75 -12.47 -20.90
N GLU A 64 -4.06 -12.88 -22.12
CA GLU A 64 -3.28 -13.89 -22.84
C GLU A 64 -1.85 -13.38 -23.07
N LYS A 65 -0.87 -14.25 -22.88
CA LYS A 65 0.54 -13.92 -23.08
C LYS A 65 0.80 -13.63 -24.56
N PRO A 66 1.37 -12.47 -24.93
CA PRO A 66 1.75 -12.19 -26.30
C PRO A 66 2.77 -13.21 -26.82
N ALA A 67 2.65 -13.63 -28.10
CA ALA A 67 3.56 -14.60 -28.72
C ALA A 67 5.04 -14.13 -28.72
N THR A 68 5.26 -12.81 -28.69
CA THR A 68 6.58 -12.18 -28.64
C THR A 68 7.16 -12.06 -27.24
N ALA A 69 6.36 -12.32 -26.19
CA ALA A 69 6.81 -12.19 -24.81
C ALA A 69 7.69 -13.38 -24.41
N THR A 70 8.93 -13.10 -24.00
CA THR A 70 9.87 -14.12 -23.51
C THR A 70 9.66 -14.47 -22.04
N ASN A 71 9.01 -13.58 -21.27
CA ASN A 71 8.75 -13.74 -19.84
C ASN A 71 7.26 -13.89 -19.53
N GLN A 72 6.93 -14.44 -18.36
CA GLN A 72 5.55 -14.63 -17.91
C GLN A 72 5.35 -14.44 -16.41
N ARG A 73 4.11 -14.10 -16.02
CA ARG A 73 3.71 -14.05 -14.60
C ARG A 73 3.82 -15.45 -13.98
N ASN A 74 4.35 -15.53 -12.76
CA ASN A 74 4.61 -16.81 -12.07
C ASN A 74 4.05 -16.82 -10.63
N GLY A 75 2.85 -16.28 -10.45
CA GLY A 75 2.18 -16.20 -9.15
C GLY A 75 2.70 -15.07 -8.27
N HIS A 76 2.49 -15.19 -6.96
CA HIS A 76 2.82 -14.17 -5.98
C HIS A 76 3.67 -14.74 -4.85
N SER A 77 4.50 -13.90 -4.22
CA SER A 77 5.27 -14.26 -3.04
C SER A 77 5.08 -13.24 -1.92
N ALA A 78 4.82 -13.73 -0.70
CA ALA A 78 4.66 -12.87 0.46
C ALA A 78 6.03 -12.33 0.93
N LYS A 79 6.10 -11.03 1.14
CA LYS A 79 7.27 -10.35 1.70
C LYS A 79 6.86 -9.47 2.87
N ARG A 80 7.50 -9.71 4.01
CA ARG A 80 7.35 -8.88 5.20
C ARG A 80 8.07 -7.55 5.02
N ARG A 81 7.36 -6.44 5.23
CA ARG A 81 7.90 -5.08 5.18
C ARG A 81 7.78 -4.41 6.53
N PHE A 82 8.81 -3.63 6.86
CA PHE A 82 8.83 -2.76 8.02
C PHE A 82 8.10 -1.45 7.67
N GLN A 83 7.24 -1.00 8.57
CA GLN A 83 6.62 0.31 8.49
C GLN A 83 6.78 1.02 9.84
N LYS A 84 6.80 2.35 9.79
CA LYS A 84 6.76 3.19 11.00
C LYS A 84 5.44 3.93 11.05
N ASP A 85 4.84 3.98 12.23
CA ASP A 85 3.73 4.89 12.49
C ASP A 85 4.24 6.31 12.76
N LEU A 86 3.30 7.25 12.97
CA LEU A 86 3.61 8.65 13.27
C LEU A 86 4.32 8.83 14.63
N LYS A 87 4.21 7.84 15.53
CA LYS A 87 4.86 7.83 16.84
C LYS A 87 6.27 7.21 16.78
N GLY A 88 6.67 6.69 15.62
CA GLY A 88 7.96 6.05 15.38
C GLY A 88 8.00 4.55 15.72
N SER A 89 6.87 3.96 16.13
CA SER A 89 6.76 2.52 16.41
C SER A 89 6.94 1.75 15.11
N VAL A 90 7.73 0.68 15.15
CA VAL A 90 7.94 -0.20 13.99
C VAL A 90 6.90 -1.31 14.03
N ASN A 91 6.11 -1.41 12.96
CA ASN A 91 5.16 -2.50 12.74
C ASN A 91 5.51 -3.24 11.45
N PHE A 92 4.90 -4.40 11.28
CA PHE A 92 5.11 -5.26 10.13
C PHE A 92 3.86 -5.33 9.29
N ILE A 93 4.04 -5.44 7.98
CA ILE A 93 2.97 -5.75 7.05
C ILE A 93 3.47 -6.72 5.99
N ASP A 94 2.70 -7.76 5.72
CA ASP A 94 3.02 -8.71 4.67
C ASP A 94 2.39 -8.19 3.37
N ILE A 95 3.21 -8.02 2.33
CA ILE A 95 2.79 -7.64 0.97
C ILE A 95 3.01 -8.81 0.02
N LEU A 96 2.14 -8.94 -0.98
CA LEU A 96 2.29 -9.90 -2.07
C LEU A 96 3.04 -9.24 -3.22
N LEU A 97 4.24 -9.74 -3.50
CA LEU A 97 4.98 -9.41 -4.71
C LEU A 97 4.38 -10.17 -5.89
N ALA A 98 4.27 -9.50 -7.04
CA ALA A 98 3.73 -10.04 -8.29
C ALA A 98 4.83 -10.52 -9.24
#